data_AF-A0A0Q0XGQ2-F1
#
_entry.id   AF-A0A0Q0XGQ2-F1
#
_cell.length_a   1.000
_cell.length_b   1.000
_cell.length_c   1.000
_cell.angle_alpha   90.00
_cell.angle_beta   90.00
_cell.angle_gamma   90.00
#
_symmetry.space_group_name_H-M   'P 1'
#
loop_
_entity.id
_entity.type
_entity.pdbx_description
1 polymer ?
#
loop_
_entity_poly.entity_id
_entity_poly.type
_entity_poly.pdbx_seq_one_letter_code
_entity_poly.pdbx_strand_id
1 'polypeptide(L)'
;MDDNNIKHILAGTDHPQTNGKLERLNYTIKSLKPYFTTWDEVVYYYNYKRSHMSLCIDERPGVTPSMAYEEKGVSYMKSNKFIKELI
;
A
#
# COMPACT_ATOMS: atom_id res chain seq x y z
N MET A 1 1.32 -21.41 11.50
CA MET A 1 1.04 -20.23 10.65
C MET A 1 2.35 -19.86 9.93
N ASP A 2 3.05 -20.85 9.37
CA ASP A 2 4.50 -20.73 9.13
C ASP A 2 4.92 -21.06 7.69
N ASP A 3 3.96 -21.35 6.81
CA ASP A 3 4.29 -21.83 5.45
C ASP A 3 4.89 -20.74 4.55
N ASN A 4 4.75 -19.46 4.91
CA ASN A 4 5.17 -18.33 4.09
C ASN A 4 6.28 -17.46 4.70
N ASN A 5 6.88 -17.85 5.84
CA ASN A 5 7.87 -17.03 6.57
C ASN A 5 7.37 -15.59 6.89
N ILE A 6 6.06 -15.43 7.13
CA ILE A 6 5.46 -14.13 7.44
C ILE A 6 5.43 -13.94 8.97
N LYS A 7 6.14 -12.92 9.46
CA LYS A 7 6.07 -12.54 10.87
C LYS A 7 4.75 -11.85 11.18
N HIS A 8 3.94 -12.44 12.05
CA HIS A 8 2.73 -11.79 12.56
C HIS A 8 3.10 -10.69 13.56
N ILE A 9 2.68 -9.45 13.29
CA ILE A 9 2.87 -8.30 14.18
C ILE A 9 1.49 -7.85 14.64
N LEU A 10 1.21 -7.98 15.94
CA LEU A 10 -0.04 -7.54 16.56
C LEU A 10 0.16 -6.18 17.23
N ALA A 11 -0.79 -5.27 17.02
CA ALA A 11 -0.89 -4.04 17.78
C ALA A 11 -1.57 -4.31 19.13
N GLY A 12 -1.22 -3.56 20.17
CA GLY A 12 -1.94 -3.59 21.45
C GLY A 12 -3.37 -3.07 21.32
N THR A 13 -4.26 -3.51 22.20
CA THR A 13 -5.72 -3.26 22.15
C THR A 13 -6.11 -1.78 22.14
N ASP A 14 -5.27 -0.89 22.68
CA ASP A 14 -5.58 0.54 22.86
C ASP A 14 -4.62 1.49 22.12
N HIS A 15 -4.08 1.06 20.97
CA HIS A 15 -3.18 1.91 20.18
C HIS A 15 -3.73 2.24 18.78
N PRO A 16 -4.73 3.14 18.68
CA PRO A 16 -5.36 3.52 17.41
C PRO A 16 -4.37 4.09 16.39
N GLN A 17 -3.28 4.72 16.84
CA GLN A 17 -2.22 5.22 15.96
C GLN A 17 -1.54 4.11 15.13
N THR A 18 -1.46 2.88 15.62
CA THR A 18 -0.83 1.76 14.90
C THR A 18 -1.71 1.31 13.73
N ASN A 19 -3.03 1.35 13.91
CA ASN A 19 -4.01 0.92 12.90
C ASN A 19 -4.51 2.08 12.02
N GLY A 20 -4.11 3.32 12.29
CA GLY A 20 -4.63 4.51 11.60
C GLY A 20 -4.50 4.47 10.07
N LYS A 21 -3.48 3.80 9.53
CA LYS A 21 -3.35 3.59 8.06
C LYS A 21 -4.46 2.68 7.52
N LEU A 22 -4.76 1.59 8.23
CA LEU A 22 -5.81 0.66 7.85
C LEU A 22 -7.19 1.30 8.03
N GLU A 23 -7.40 2.03 9.11
CA GLU A 23 -8.65 2.79 9.35
C GLU A 23 -8.89 3.82 8.26
N ARG A 24 -7.85 4.59 7.87
CA ARG A 24 -7.94 5.57 6.78
C ARG A 24 -8.22 4.92 5.44
N LEU A 25 -7.60 3.78 5.15
CA LEU A 25 -7.87 3.00 3.95
C LEU A 25 -9.33 2.52 3.93
N ASN A 26 -9.80 1.92 5.03
CA ASN A 26 -11.18 1.45 5.18
C ASN A 26 -12.20 2.57 4.99
N TYR A 27 -11.96 3.73 5.61
CA TYR A 27 -12.79 4.91 5.41
C TYR A 27 -12.84 5.32 3.93
N THR A 28 -11.68 5.39 3.27
CA THR A 28 -11.57 5.79 1.87
C THR A 28 -12.31 4.83 0.94
N ILE A 29 -12.08 3.53 1.07
CA ILE A 29 -12.72 2.48 0.26
C ILE A 29 -14.24 2.47 0.48
N LYS A 30 -14.70 2.63 1.73
CA LYS A 30 -16.15 2.75 2.04
C LYS A 30 -16.76 4.01 1.45
N SER A 31 -16.04 5.14 1.45
CA SER A 31 -16.52 6.39 0.85
C SER A 31 -16.62 6.31 -0.68
N LEU A 32 -15.79 5.47 -1.31
CA LEU A 32 -15.84 5.22 -2.75
C LEU A 32 -16.97 4.26 -3.15
N LYS A 33 -17.34 3.33 -2.26
CA LYS A 33 -18.30 2.26 -2.57
C LYS A 33 -19.62 2.73 -3.21
N PRO A 34 -20.25 3.85 -2.80
CA PRO A 34 -21.49 4.33 -3.43
C PRO A 34 -21.37 4.68 -4.92
N TYR A 35 -20.15 4.87 -5.44
CA TYR A 35 -19.89 5.21 -6.84
C TYR A 35 -19.63 3.98 -7.74
N PHE A 36 -19.66 2.76 -7.19
CA PHE A 36 -19.33 1.52 -7.91
C PHE A 36 -20.27 0.38 -7.55
N THR A 37 -20.51 -0.52 -8.49
CA THR A 37 -21.45 -1.64 -8.34
C THR A 37 -20.86 -2.74 -7.46
N THR A 38 -19.58 -3.08 -7.65
CA THR A 38 -18.88 -4.17 -6.95
C THR A 38 -17.77 -3.64 -6.04
N TRP A 39 -17.18 -4.50 -5.21
CA TRP A 39 -15.98 -4.14 -4.44
C TRP A 39 -14.72 -4.20 -5.29
N ASP A 40 -14.67 -5.11 -6.27
CA ASP A 40 -13.53 -5.23 -7.19
C ASP A 40 -13.30 -3.96 -7.99
N GLU A 41 -14.38 -3.30 -8.44
CA GLU A 41 -14.29 -1.99 -9.09
C GLU A 41 -13.72 -0.91 -8.16
N VAL A 42 -14.08 -0.91 -6.88
CA VAL A 42 -13.54 0.04 -5.89
C VAL A 42 -12.06 -0.19 -5.68
N VAL A 43 -11.65 -1.46 -5.51
CA VAL A 43 -10.25 -1.85 -5.33
C VAL A 43 -9.44 -1.51 -6.57
N TYR A 44 -9.97 -1.79 -7.76
CA TYR A 44 -9.33 -1.46 -9.02
C TYR A 44 -9.17 0.06 -9.18
N TYR A 45 -10.22 0.83 -8.94
CA TYR A 45 -10.16 2.28 -9.02
C TYR A 45 -9.14 2.86 -8.03
N TYR A 46 -9.19 2.43 -6.77
CA TYR A 46 -8.28 2.91 -5.73
C TYR A 46 -6.81 2.65 -6.09
N ASN A 47 -6.48 1.45 -6.57
CA ASN A 47 -5.10 1.06 -6.83
C ASN A 47 -4.55 1.58 -8.18
N TYR A 48 -5.39 1.68 -9.21
CA TYR A 48 -4.92 1.88 -10.59
C TYR A 48 -5.43 3.14 -11.28
N LYS A 49 -6.44 3.84 -10.72
CA LYS A 49 -7.02 5.05 -11.34
C LYS A 49 -6.90 6.29 -10.47
N ARG A 50 -6.98 6.13 -9.14
CA ARG A 50 -6.87 7.23 -8.20
C ARG A 50 -5.40 7.60 -7.98
N SER A 51 -4.99 8.78 -8.43
CA SER A 51 -3.71 9.37 -8.06
C SER A 51 -3.73 9.79 -6.58
N HIS A 52 -2.62 9.57 -5.87
CA HIS A 52 -2.48 9.97 -4.48
C HIS A 52 -1.56 11.17 -4.37
N MET A 53 -2.07 12.34 -3.96
CA MET A 53 -1.26 13.56 -3.88
C MET A 53 -0.01 13.41 -3.01
N SER A 54 -0.08 12.66 -1.91
CA SER A 54 1.08 12.39 -1.06
C SER A 54 2.13 11.46 -1.68
N LEU A 55 1.82 10.81 -2.80
CA LEU A 55 2.74 10.00 -3.59
C LEU A 55 3.25 10.76 -4.83
N CYS A 56 2.61 11.87 -5.18
CA CYS A 56 3.08 12.76 -6.23
C CYS A 56 4.22 13.62 -5.67
N ILE A 57 5.36 13.60 -6.35
CA ILE A 57 6.41 14.60 -6.20
C ILE A 57 6.43 15.44 -7.49
N ASP A 58 7.03 16.62 -7.48
CA ASP A 58 6.98 17.56 -8.61
C ASP A 58 7.41 16.92 -9.94
N GLU A 59 8.41 16.05 -9.89
CA GLU A 59 8.98 15.33 -11.03
C GLU A 59 8.12 14.14 -11.49
N ARG A 60 7.12 13.74 -10.70
CA ARG A 60 6.25 12.60 -10.97
C ARG A 60 4.83 12.84 -10.47
N PRO A 61 4.02 13.63 -11.20
CA PRO A 61 2.62 13.79 -10.90
C PRO A 61 1.81 12.52 -11.24
N GLY A 62 0.67 12.34 -10.58
CA GLY A 62 -0.30 11.29 -10.93
C GLY A 62 0.03 9.88 -10.44
N VAL A 63 0.91 9.71 -9.45
CA VAL A 63 1.29 8.39 -8.93
C VAL A 63 0.11 7.69 -8.26
N THR A 64 -0.19 6.47 -8.71
CA THR A 64 -1.20 5.60 -8.08
C THR A 64 -0.58 4.70 -7.00
N PRO A 65 -1.39 4.14 -6.09
CA PRO A 65 -0.89 3.18 -5.11
C PRO A 65 -0.16 1.97 -5.71
N SER A 66 -0.63 1.43 -6.85
CA SER A 66 0.04 0.28 -7.50
C SER A 66 1.44 0.65 -7.97
N MET A 67 1.60 1.82 -8.61
CA MET A 67 2.88 2.32 -9.09
C MET A 67 3.90 2.50 -7.97
N ALA A 68 3.46 3.03 -6.83
CA ALA A 68 4.33 3.20 -5.66
C ALA A 68 4.70 1.85 -5.02
N TYR A 69 3.79 0.88 -5.03
CA TYR A 69 4.04 -0.47 -4.52
C TYR A 69 5.09 -1.20 -5.38
N GLU A 70 4.93 -1.17 -6.71
CA GLU A 70 5.84 -1.80 -7.66
C GLU A 70 7.26 -1.23 -7.53
N GLU A 71 7.39 0.10 -7.46
CA GLU A 71 8.68 0.77 -7.28
C GLU A 71 9.36 0.37 -5.97
N LYS A 72 8.60 0.32 -4.88
CA LYS A 72 9.14 -0.12 -3.59
C LYS A 72 9.63 -1.57 -3.65
N GLY A 73 8.91 -2.45 -4.34
CA GLY A 73 9.33 -3.83 -4.58
C GLY A 73 10.64 -3.91 -5.36
N VAL A 74 10.76 -3.16 -6.46
CA VAL A 74 11.99 -3.08 -7.26
C VAL A 74 13.17 -2.55 -6.43
N SER A 75 12.95 -1.48 -5.67
CA SER A 75 13.96 -0.90 -4.78
C SER A 75 14.45 -1.91 -3.73
N TYR A 76 13.52 -2.62 -3.09
CA TYR A 76 13.84 -3.66 -2.12
C TYR A 76 14.67 -4.81 -2.72
N MET A 77 14.35 -5.24 -3.94
CA MET A 77 15.13 -6.27 -4.63
C MET A 77 16.56 -5.80 -4.96
N LYS A 78 16.72 -4.55 -5.42
CA LYS A 78 18.04 -3.97 -5.71
C LYS A 78 18.90 -3.87 -4.45
N SER A 79 18.33 -3.38 -3.35
CA SER A 79 19.04 -3.25 -2.08
C SER A 79 19.48 -4.61 -1.52
N ASN A 80 18.62 -5.62 -1.58
CA ASN A 80 19.00 -6.97 -1.13
C ASN A 80 20.05 -7.64 -2.02
N LYS A 81 20.02 -7.40 -3.33
CA LYS A 81 21.07 -7.88 -4.24
C LYS A 81 22.41 -7.23 -3.90
N PHE A 82 22.44 -5.91 -3.69
CA PHE A 82 23.64 -5.19 -3.30
C PHE A 82 24.21 -5.67 -1.96
N ILE A 83 23.37 -5.89 -0.95
CA ILE A 83 23.81 -6.42 0.35
C ILE A 83 24.44 -7.81 0.18
N LYS A 84 23.86 -8.69 -0.65
CA LYS A 84 24.42 -10.03 -0.92
C LYS A 84 25.75 -10.02 -1.68
N GLU A 85 26.04 -8.97 -2.43
CA GLU A 85 27.32 -8.82 -3.15
C GLU A 85 28.43 -8.22 -2.26
N LEU A 86 28.09 -7.73 -1.06
CA LEU A 86 29.01 -7.07 -0.13
C LEU A 86 29.51 -7.98 1.02
N ILE A 87 28.93 -9.17 1.18
CA ILE A 87 29.27 -10.20 2.19
C ILE A 87 29.80 -11.44 1.50
#